data_AF-A0A6A6XUD7-F1
#
_entry.id   AF-A0A6A6XUD7-F1
#
_cell.length_a   1.000
_cell.length_b   1.000
_cell.length_c   1.000
_cell.angle_alpha   90.00
_cell.angle_beta   90.00
_cell.angle_gamma   90.00
#
_symmetry.space_group_name_H-M   'P 1'
#
loop_
_entity.id
_entity.type
_entity.pdbx_description
1 polymer ?
#
loop_
_entity_poly.entity_id
_entity_poly.type
_entity_poly.pdbx_seq_one_letter_code
_entity_poly.pdbx_strand_id
1 'polypeptide(L)'
;MPEKNDSPIVPAPSIAEIPSPTTTPRSNEPVDHAIPDGGYGWVIVFSVFTINAFTWGVLASYGVYLAHYLSHSIFPGATSLDFAYIGGLNFGVSMLAASPVTYLIRHAGTHLPMALGVVVQTSGFVAASFATSIWHLYLTQGILVGLGVGLLFIPSVSVTSQWFDKKRALANSINSAGSGVGGIIISLATTPMINKLSLAWSLRIIGIVSATMNILAICLIRNRNKVIRPPMHPFNINLFLQLPVFLLLSWGFFSMVGYVVIIYSLSDFGRSIGLNASQASSVTAIMNLGTALGRPCIGLLSDRYGRIEVAGLTTLATAGTIWGLWMPAQSYALTVVFALLNGGTAGVFWMTISTLSVEVTSLTSLPSMLALAFGTIILPTTFTEVVALKMRQPASSRPYLYPQIFTGLAYLMASAMMLGLWIVLRRRKRGESK
;
A
#
# COMPACT_ATOMS: atom_id res chain seq x y z
N MET A 1 24.14 -50.60 -86.40
CA MET A 1 23.00 -50.70 -85.46
C MET A 1 23.42 -50.01 -84.17
N PRO A 2 22.58 -49.12 -83.62
CA PRO A 2 23.03 -47.82 -83.13
C PRO A 2 23.54 -47.80 -81.68
N GLU A 3 24.47 -46.87 -81.46
CA GLU A 3 25.07 -46.44 -80.19
C GLU A 3 24.05 -46.15 -79.10
N LYS A 4 24.36 -46.63 -77.89
CA LYS A 4 23.63 -46.36 -76.66
C LYS A 4 24.19 -45.07 -76.05
N ASN A 5 23.27 -44.13 -75.88
CA ASN A 5 23.49 -42.75 -75.46
C ASN A 5 23.91 -42.67 -73.98
N ASP A 6 25.19 -42.46 -73.68
CA ASP A 6 25.71 -42.12 -72.35
C ASP A 6 25.65 -40.59 -72.16
N SER A 7 24.54 -40.11 -71.62
CA SER A 7 24.39 -38.71 -71.18
C SER A 7 25.18 -38.47 -69.87
N PRO A 8 26.04 -37.43 -69.79
CA PRO A 8 26.82 -37.14 -68.61
C PRO A 8 25.98 -36.60 -67.45
N ILE A 9 26.22 -37.14 -66.25
CA ILE A 9 25.63 -36.71 -64.98
C ILE A 9 26.14 -35.29 -64.66
N VAL A 10 25.24 -34.31 -64.68
CA VAL A 10 25.50 -32.93 -64.27
C VAL A 10 25.66 -32.89 -62.73
N PRO A 11 26.73 -32.30 -62.17
CA PRO A 11 26.86 -32.13 -60.72
C PRO A 11 25.83 -31.13 -60.20
N ALA A 12 25.18 -31.44 -59.08
CA ALA A 12 24.27 -30.54 -58.39
C ALA A 12 24.99 -29.22 -57.99
N PRO A 13 24.31 -28.06 -58.04
CA PRO A 13 24.93 -26.78 -57.71
C PRO A 13 25.31 -26.73 -56.22
N SER A 14 26.55 -26.31 -55.97
CA SER A 14 27.07 -25.97 -54.64
C SER A 14 26.12 -24.97 -53.97
N ILE A 15 25.61 -25.35 -52.80
CA ILE A 15 24.83 -24.45 -51.95
C ILE A 15 25.78 -23.33 -51.50
N ALA A 16 25.57 -22.14 -52.05
CA ALA A 16 26.24 -20.92 -51.60
C ALA A 16 25.99 -20.74 -50.10
N GLU A 17 27.06 -20.65 -49.32
CA GLU A 17 27.00 -20.26 -47.92
C GLU A 17 26.31 -18.90 -47.79
N ILE A 18 25.18 -18.89 -47.08
CA ILE A 18 24.51 -17.66 -46.66
C ILE A 18 25.47 -16.93 -45.72
N PRO A 19 25.83 -15.66 -45.99
CA PRO A 19 26.71 -14.92 -45.09
C PRO A 19 26.02 -14.77 -43.74
N SER A 20 26.71 -15.25 -42.69
CA SER A 20 26.27 -15.09 -41.31
C SER A 20 26.05 -13.60 -41.02
N PRO A 21 24.97 -13.21 -40.33
CA PRO A 21 24.74 -11.80 -40.05
C PRO A 21 25.89 -11.28 -39.20
N THR A 22 26.67 -10.35 -39.77
CA THR A 22 27.77 -9.65 -39.13
C THR A 22 27.27 -9.06 -37.82
N THR A 23 27.61 -9.71 -36.71
CA THR A 23 27.41 -9.18 -35.38
C THR A 23 28.36 -8.00 -35.24
N THR A 24 27.87 -6.79 -35.53
CA THR A 24 28.47 -5.57 -34.98
C THR A 24 28.70 -5.82 -33.48
N PRO A 25 29.92 -5.66 -32.95
CA PRO A 25 30.14 -5.83 -31.53
C PRO A 25 29.33 -4.74 -30.84
N ARG A 26 28.19 -5.11 -30.25
CA ARG A 26 27.56 -4.29 -29.22
C ARG A 26 28.64 -4.12 -28.18
N SER A 27 29.03 -2.87 -27.94
CA SER A 27 29.89 -2.48 -26.84
C SER A 27 29.41 -3.20 -25.57
N ASN A 28 30.14 -4.25 -25.19
CA ASN A 28 30.09 -4.80 -23.84
C ASN A 28 30.76 -3.78 -22.93
N GLU A 29 30.11 -2.63 -22.73
CA GLU A 29 30.31 -1.91 -21.49
C GLU A 29 29.68 -2.77 -20.40
N PRO A 30 30.43 -3.23 -19.39
CA PRO A 30 29.81 -3.80 -18.22
C PRO A 30 28.99 -2.65 -17.62
N VAL A 31 27.66 -2.75 -17.67
CA VAL A 31 26.78 -1.82 -16.93
C VAL A 31 26.97 -2.15 -15.45
N ASP A 32 28.07 -1.64 -14.90
CA ASP A 32 28.35 -1.61 -13.48
C ASP A 32 27.42 -0.55 -12.86
N HIS A 33 26.21 -1.00 -12.57
CA HIS A 33 25.25 -0.23 -11.82
C HIS A 33 24.85 -1.05 -10.61
N ALA A 34 25.85 -1.40 -9.78
CA ALA A 34 25.61 -1.72 -8.38
C ALA A 34 24.55 -0.74 -7.83
N ILE A 35 23.47 -1.28 -7.28
CA ILE A 35 22.39 -0.48 -6.69
C ILE A 35 23.03 0.35 -5.57
N PRO A 36 23.09 1.68 -5.70
CA PRO A 36 23.75 2.51 -4.72
C PRO A 36 22.79 2.59 -3.55
N ASP A 37 23.03 1.79 -2.52
CA ASP A 37 22.32 1.83 -1.23
C ASP A 37 22.54 3.19 -0.51
N GLY A 38 22.23 4.31 -1.18
CA GLY A 38 22.52 5.68 -0.80
C GLY A 38 22.49 6.71 -1.96
N GLY A 39 23.13 7.85 -1.74
CA GLY A 39 23.18 8.97 -2.71
C GLY A 39 21.81 9.56 -3.02
N TYR A 40 21.50 9.74 -4.31
CA TYR A 40 20.20 10.26 -4.77
C TYR A 40 19.02 9.35 -4.37
N GLY A 41 19.26 8.09 -4.00
CA GLY A 41 18.24 7.20 -3.44
C GLY A 41 17.52 7.81 -2.22
N TRP A 42 18.21 8.61 -1.40
CA TRP A 42 17.58 9.29 -0.26
C TRP A 42 16.67 10.46 -0.68
N VAL A 43 16.96 11.12 -1.80
CA VAL A 43 16.06 12.13 -2.40
C VAL A 43 14.80 11.44 -2.92
N ILE A 44 14.94 10.24 -3.51
CA ILE A 44 13.80 9.41 -3.90
C ILE A 44 12.97 9.01 -2.68
N VAL A 45 13.61 8.59 -1.59
CA VAL A 45 12.91 8.28 -0.33
C VAL A 45 12.13 9.49 0.17
N PHE A 46 12.73 10.69 0.19
CA PHE A 46 12.02 11.91 0.57
C PHE A 46 10.84 12.23 -0.37
N SER A 47 11.00 11.99 -1.67
CA SER A 47 9.94 12.22 -2.66
C SER A 47 8.76 11.27 -2.46
N VAL A 48 9.05 9.97 -2.27
CA VAL A 48 8.02 8.95 -2.03
C VAL A 48 7.40 9.10 -0.64
N PHE A 49 8.16 9.52 0.37
CA PHE A 49 7.66 9.95 1.67
C PHE A 49 6.62 11.07 1.52
N THR A 50 6.95 12.10 0.74
CA THR A 50 6.06 13.24 0.48
C THR A 50 4.78 12.78 -0.21
N ILE A 51 4.89 11.92 -1.22
CA ILE A 51 3.71 11.32 -1.88
C ILE A 51 2.86 10.56 -0.88
N ASN A 52 3.45 9.74 0.00
CA ASN A 52 2.69 9.03 1.04
C ASN A 52 2.02 9.97 2.04
N ALA A 53 2.66 11.09 2.39
CA ALA A 53 2.10 12.11 3.26
C ALA A 53 0.85 12.77 2.66
N PHE A 54 0.90 13.13 1.37
CA PHE A 54 -0.19 13.82 0.66
C PHE A 54 -1.14 12.89 -0.10
N THR A 55 -1.03 11.58 0.12
CA THR A 55 -2.01 10.58 -0.33
C THR A 55 -2.61 9.88 0.89
N TRP A 56 -1.94 8.86 1.40
CA TRP A 56 -2.39 8.08 2.56
C TRP A 56 -2.48 8.89 3.84
N GLY A 57 -1.62 9.90 4.04
CA GLY A 57 -1.73 10.78 5.20
C GLY A 57 -3.00 11.64 5.17
N VAL A 58 -3.36 12.17 4.00
CA VAL A 58 -4.64 12.88 3.81
C VAL A 58 -5.81 11.94 4.09
N LEU A 59 -5.77 10.70 3.60
CA LEU A 59 -6.80 9.71 3.89
C LEU A 59 -6.87 9.32 5.37
N ALA A 60 -5.74 9.23 6.06
CA ALA A 60 -5.69 8.97 7.49
C ALA A 60 -6.33 10.11 8.32
N SER A 61 -6.40 11.33 7.77
CA SER A 61 -7.11 12.45 8.40
C SER A 61 -8.63 12.43 8.20
N TYR A 62 -9.16 11.50 7.39
CA TYR A 62 -10.60 11.36 7.12
C TYR A 62 -11.45 11.22 8.40
N GLY A 63 -10.89 10.65 9.47
CA GLY A 63 -11.56 10.57 10.77
C GLY A 63 -12.03 11.93 11.32
N VAL A 64 -11.31 13.02 11.03
CA VAL A 64 -11.69 14.37 11.44
C VAL A 64 -12.90 14.87 10.65
N TYR A 65 -12.92 14.63 9.32
CA TYR A 65 -14.07 14.96 8.47
C TYR A 65 -15.29 14.13 8.83
N LEU A 66 -15.11 12.82 9.09
CA LEU A 66 -16.16 11.92 9.53
C LEU A 66 -16.84 12.41 10.81
N ALA A 67 -16.05 12.77 11.83
CA ALA A 67 -16.58 13.31 13.07
C ALA A 67 -17.37 14.61 12.85
N HIS A 68 -16.92 15.48 11.93
CA HIS A 68 -17.63 16.70 11.57
C HIS A 68 -18.96 16.40 10.83
N TYR A 69 -18.94 15.49 9.85
CA TYR A 69 -20.14 15.09 9.10
C TYR A 69 -21.23 14.50 10.01
N LEU A 70 -20.84 13.65 10.96
CA LEU A 70 -21.77 13.02 11.90
C LEU A 70 -22.30 14.00 12.95
N SER A 71 -21.44 14.90 13.46
CA SER A 71 -21.86 15.85 14.52
C SER A 71 -22.79 16.95 14.04
N HIS A 72 -22.71 17.34 12.77
CA HIS A 72 -23.50 18.42 12.19
C HIS A 72 -24.61 17.93 11.25
N SER A 73 -24.80 16.61 11.13
CA SER A 73 -25.81 15.99 10.26
C SER A 73 -25.83 16.58 8.84
N ILE A 74 -24.63 16.86 8.28
CA ILE A 74 -24.46 17.57 7.00
C ILE A 74 -25.19 16.85 5.85
N PHE A 75 -25.28 15.52 5.92
CA PHE A 75 -25.98 14.69 4.95
C PHE A 75 -27.16 13.99 5.64
N PRO A 76 -28.40 14.50 5.47
CA PRO A 76 -29.58 13.89 6.08
C PRO A 76 -29.73 12.43 5.65
N GLY A 77 -29.87 11.52 6.62
CA GLY A 77 -30.03 10.09 6.38
C GLY A 77 -28.73 9.30 6.17
N ALA A 78 -27.56 9.95 6.16
CA ALA A 78 -26.28 9.25 6.08
C ALA A 78 -25.96 8.54 7.41
N THR A 79 -25.55 7.28 7.31
CA THR A 79 -25.19 6.44 8.46
C THR A 79 -23.67 6.34 8.60
N SER A 80 -23.18 5.89 9.76
CA SER A 80 -21.76 5.56 9.93
C SER A 80 -21.26 4.51 8.93
N LEU A 81 -22.14 3.62 8.47
CA LEU A 81 -21.84 2.64 7.43
C LEU A 81 -21.56 3.30 6.09
N ASP A 82 -22.27 4.38 5.73
CA ASP A 82 -22.03 5.08 4.45
C ASP A 82 -20.62 5.66 4.39
N PHE A 83 -20.18 6.28 5.48
CA PHE A 83 -18.84 6.84 5.56
C PHE A 83 -17.75 5.77 5.63
N ALA A 84 -18.04 4.62 6.24
CA ALA A 84 -17.15 3.45 6.21
C ALA A 84 -17.02 2.90 4.78
N TYR A 85 -18.10 2.82 4.01
CA TYR A 85 -18.04 2.45 2.60
C TYR A 85 -17.25 3.46 1.78
N ILE A 86 -17.40 4.77 2.01
CA ILE A 86 -16.61 5.78 1.28
C ILE A 86 -15.11 5.58 1.53
N GLY A 87 -14.69 5.39 2.79
CA GLY A 87 -13.29 5.13 3.13
C GLY A 87 -12.77 3.80 2.58
N GLY A 88 -13.58 2.75 2.66
CA GLY A 88 -13.26 1.43 2.10
C GLY A 88 -13.15 1.46 0.58
N LEU A 89 -14.11 2.08 -0.13
CA LEU A 89 -14.07 2.26 -1.58
C LEU A 89 -12.85 3.05 -2.01
N ASN A 90 -12.45 4.08 -1.25
CA ASN A 90 -11.22 4.82 -1.53
C ASN A 90 -10.00 3.90 -1.56
N PHE A 91 -9.79 3.10 -0.52
CA PHE A 91 -8.70 2.12 -0.48
C PHE A 91 -8.83 1.06 -1.59
N GLY A 92 -10.02 0.50 -1.77
CA GLY A 92 -10.30 -0.54 -2.75
C GLY A 92 -10.00 -0.09 -4.18
N VAL A 93 -10.49 1.09 -4.56
CA VAL A 93 -10.24 1.69 -5.89
C VAL A 93 -8.76 2.04 -6.06
N SER A 94 -8.10 2.54 -5.00
CA SER A 94 -6.65 2.80 -5.03
C SER A 94 -5.86 1.53 -5.37
N MET A 95 -6.24 0.39 -4.79
CA MET A 95 -5.58 -0.90 -5.04
C MET A 95 -6.00 -1.52 -6.38
N LEU A 96 -7.26 -1.35 -6.80
CA LEU A 96 -7.77 -1.80 -8.09
C LEU A 96 -7.01 -1.14 -9.26
N ALA A 97 -6.55 0.10 -9.06
CA ALA A 97 -5.73 0.81 -10.03
C ALA A 97 -4.36 0.14 -10.28
N ALA A 98 -3.92 -0.83 -9.48
CA ALA A 98 -2.59 -1.46 -9.59
C ALA A 98 -2.32 -2.03 -10.98
N SER A 99 -3.22 -2.85 -11.50
CA SER A 99 -3.07 -3.48 -12.82
C SER A 99 -3.00 -2.47 -13.98
N PRO A 100 -3.98 -1.56 -14.15
CA PRO A 100 -3.95 -0.59 -15.24
C PRO A 100 -2.79 0.41 -15.12
N VAL A 101 -2.43 0.83 -13.90
CA VAL A 101 -1.29 1.73 -13.67
C VAL A 101 0.02 1.05 -14.02
N THR A 102 0.20 -0.21 -13.64
CA THR A 102 1.40 -0.97 -14.00
C THR A 102 1.53 -1.12 -15.52
N TYR A 103 0.42 -1.37 -16.23
CA TYR A 103 0.40 -1.35 -17.69
C TYR A 103 0.79 0.02 -18.25
N LEU A 104 0.23 1.11 -17.71
CA LEU A 104 0.53 2.48 -18.15
C LEU A 104 1.99 2.86 -17.93
N ILE A 105 2.60 2.47 -16.80
CA ILE A 105 4.03 2.69 -16.51
C ILE A 105 4.91 2.06 -17.60
N ARG A 106 4.53 0.89 -18.12
CA ARG A 106 5.29 0.18 -19.16
C ARG A 106 5.35 0.95 -20.48
N HIS A 107 4.23 1.54 -20.87
CA HIS A 107 4.09 2.16 -22.19
C HIS A 107 4.40 3.66 -22.20
N ALA A 108 4.07 4.36 -21.12
CA ALA A 108 4.17 5.82 -21.04
C ALA A 108 5.15 6.32 -19.96
N GLY A 109 5.81 5.41 -19.24
CA GLY A 109 6.73 5.75 -18.15
C GLY A 109 6.01 6.09 -16.84
N THR A 110 6.78 6.34 -15.80
CA THR A 110 6.29 6.55 -14.42
C THR A 110 5.62 7.91 -14.21
N HIS A 111 6.09 8.96 -14.89
CA HIS A 111 5.63 10.33 -14.63
C HIS A 111 4.20 10.59 -15.11
N LEU A 112 3.77 9.99 -16.24
CA LEU A 112 2.42 10.17 -16.76
C LEU A 112 1.32 9.70 -15.78
N PRO A 113 1.31 8.45 -15.28
CA PRO A 113 0.30 8.02 -14.32
C PRO A 113 0.30 8.89 -13.06
N MET A 114 1.47 9.31 -12.57
CA MET A 114 1.55 10.16 -11.39
C MET A 114 0.96 11.56 -11.64
N ALA A 115 1.22 12.17 -12.80
CA ALA A 115 0.64 13.45 -13.18
C ALA A 115 -0.90 13.38 -13.30
N LEU A 116 -1.41 12.30 -13.92
CA LEU A 116 -2.86 12.03 -13.95
C LEU A 116 -3.42 11.85 -12.53
N GLY A 117 -2.69 11.14 -11.67
CA GLY A 117 -3.07 10.94 -10.28
C GLY A 117 -3.22 12.24 -9.49
N VAL A 118 -2.32 13.22 -9.70
CA VAL A 118 -2.47 14.57 -9.11
C VAL A 118 -3.78 15.21 -9.54
N VAL A 119 -4.05 15.26 -10.85
CA VAL A 119 -5.26 15.90 -11.39
C VAL A 119 -6.52 15.23 -10.87
N VAL A 120 -6.56 13.89 -10.88
CA VAL A 120 -7.71 13.10 -10.43
C VAL A 120 -7.92 13.22 -8.91
N GLN A 121 -6.86 13.19 -8.10
CA GLN A 121 -6.96 13.38 -6.65
C GLN A 121 -7.47 14.79 -6.31
N THR A 122 -6.89 15.82 -6.91
CA THR A 122 -7.26 17.23 -6.64
C THR A 122 -8.67 17.53 -7.11
N SER A 123 -9.05 17.08 -8.31
CA SER A 123 -10.43 17.22 -8.80
C SER A 123 -11.42 16.48 -7.90
N GLY A 124 -11.07 15.31 -7.37
CA GLY A 124 -11.87 14.60 -6.36
C GLY A 124 -12.14 15.44 -5.11
N PHE A 125 -11.11 16.04 -4.51
CA PHE A 125 -11.27 16.92 -3.34
C PHE A 125 -12.05 18.21 -3.64
N VAL A 126 -11.79 18.83 -4.79
CA VAL A 126 -12.51 20.05 -5.21
C VAL A 126 -13.98 19.72 -5.50
N ALA A 127 -14.27 18.62 -6.19
CA ALA A 127 -15.64 18.18 -6.43
C ALA A 127 -16.37 17.82 -5.12
N ALA A 128 -15.69 17.19 -4.17
CA ALA A 128 -16.25 16.91 -2.84
C ALA A 128 -16.66 18.19 -2.09
N SER A 129 -16.02 19.33 -2.36
CA SER A 129 -16.40 20.62 -1.76
C SER A 129 -17.79 21.13 -2.17
N PHE A 130 -18.35 20.59 -3.26
CA PHE A 130 -19.70 20.91 -3.75
C PHE A 130 -20.71 19.81 -3.42
N ALA A 131 -20.35 18.85 -2.55
CA ALA A 131 -21.21 17.73 -2.21
C ALA A 131 -22.41 18.18 -1.35
N THR A 132 -23.63 18.04 -1.90
CA THR A 132 -24.90 18.24 -1.18
C THR A 132 -25.57 16.95 -0.75
N SER A 133 -25.16 15.81 -1.32
CA SER A 133 -25.74 14.49 -1.06
C SER A 133 -24.64 13.45 -0.80
N ILE A 134 -24.95 12.41 -0.03
CA ILE A 134 -23.96 11.38 0.36
C ILE A 134 -23.36 10.67 -0.86
N TRP A 135 -24.15 10.42 -1.91
CA TRP A 135 -23.67 9.77 -3.14
C TRP A 135 -22.63 10.62 -3.89
N HIS A 136 -22.60 11.95 -3.71
CA HIS A 136 -21.50 12.78 -4.20
C HIS A 136 -20.18 12.40 -3.53
N LEU A 137 -20.17 12.09 -2.23
CA LEU A 137 -18.96 11.67 -1.53
C LEU A 137 -18.48 10.27 -1.94
N TYR A 138 -19.40 9.36 -2.26
CA TYR A 138 -19.05 8.07 -2.86
C TYR A 138 -18.27 8.25 -4.17
N LEU A 139 -18.75 9.12 -5.07
CA LEU A 139 -18.09 9.36 -6.35
C LEU A 139 -16.78 10.16 -6.18
N THR A 140 -16.77 11.17 -5.32
CA THR A 140 -15.64 12.09 -5.19
C THR A 140 -14.56 11.55 -4.25
N GLN A 141 -14.87 11.40 -2.96
CA GLN A 141 -13.90 10.94 -1.97
C GLN A 141 -13.66 9.43 -2.04
N GLY A 142 -14.67 8.63 -2.38
CA GLY A 142 -14.50 7.20 -2.61
C GLY A 142 -13.72 6.93 -3.91
N ILE A 143 -14.36 7.18 -5.05
CA ILE A 143 -13.83 6.75 -6.35
C ILE A 143 -12.73 7.68 -6.88
N LEU A 144 -12.99 8.98 -7.07
CA LEU A 144 -12.01 9.89 -7.70
C LEU A 144 -10.75 10.03 -6.87
N VAL A 145 -10.86 10.36 -5.57
CA VAL A 145 -9.68 10.47 -4.70
C VAL A 145 -8.96 9.12 -4.60
N GLY A 146 -9.68 7.99 -4.50
CA GLY A 146 -9.07 6.66 -4.48
C GLY A 146 -8.29 6.34 -5.76
N LEU A 147 -8.87 6.61 -6.92
CA LEU A 147 -8.18 6.42 -8.21
C LEU A 147 -6.92 7.29 -8.31
N GLY A 148 -7.02 8.56 -7.89
CA GLY A 148 -5.88 9.49 -7.85
C GLY A 148 -4.76 9.01 -6.93
N VAL A 149 -5.11 8.51 -5.74
CA VAL A 149 -4.17 7.93 -4.78
C VAL A 149 -3.49 6.68 -5.36
N GLY A 150 -4.24 5.79 -6.01
CA GLY A 150 -3.68 4.62 -6.69
C GLY A 150 -2.68 5.00 -7.79
N LEU A 151 -3.06 5.96 -8.65
CA LEU A 151 -2.23 6.49 -9.73
C LEU A 151 -0.90 7.12 -9.24
N LEU A 152 -0.88 7.68 -8.03
CA LEU A 152 0.32 8.23 -7.40
C LEU A 152 1.15 7.18 -6.65
N PHE A 153 0.49 6.34 -5.86
CA PHE A 153 1.13 5.41 -4.94
C PHE A 153 1.79 4.23 -5.67
N ILE A 154 1.07 3.57 -6.57
CA ILE A 154 1.55 2.34 -7.23
C ILE A 154 2.89 2.56 -7.97
N PRO A 155 3.06 3.62 -8.79
CA PRO A 155 4.36 3.89 -9.41
C PRO A 155 5.44 4.21 -8.38
N SER A 156 5.12 4.96 -7.31
CA SER A 156 6.09 5.40 -6.30
C SER A 156 6.75 4.25 -5.53
N VAL A 157 5.99 3.18 -5.24
CA VAL A 157 6.51 1.98 -4.54
C VAL A 157 7.59 1.31 -5.39
N SER A 158 7.34 1.19 -6.70
CA SER A 158 8.28 0.54 -7.61
C SER A 158 9.59 1.31 -7.78
N VAL A 159 9.57 2.64 -7.67
CA VAL A 159 10.77 3.48 -7.82
C VAL A 159 11.74 3.25 -6.67
N THR A 160 11.26 3.24 -5.42
CA THR A 160 12.15 3.10 -4.25
C THR A 160 12.95 1.81 -4.27
N SER A 161 12.29 0.69 -4.61
CA SER A 161 12.94 -0.62 -4.68
C SER A 161 14.05 -0.71 -5.73
N GLN A 162 14.15 0.24 -6.67
CA GLN A 162 15.23 0.33 -7.66
C GLN A 162 16.51 0.99 -7.13
N TRP A 163 16.40 1.76 -6.04
CA TRP A 163 17.52 2.53 -5.49
C TRP A 163 18.18 1.86 -4.28
N PHE A 164 17.55 0.83 -3.70
CA PHE A 164 18.08 0.14 -2.53
C PHE A 164 17.99 -1.38 -2.69
N ASP A 165 19.00 -2.06 -2.18
CA ASP A 165 19.06 -3.52 -2.06
C ASP A 165 19.23 -3.96 -0.61
N LYS A 166 20.33 -3.59 0.04
CA LYS A 166 20.61 -3.95 1.44
C LYS A 166 19.73 -3.17 2.42
N LYS A 167 19.47 -1.89 2.15
CA LYS A 167 18.66 -1.00 3.01
C LYS A 167 17.21 -0.87 2.54
N ARG A 168 16.71 -1.86 1.78
CA ARG A 168 15.41 -1.79 1.12
C ARG A 168 14.25 -1.74 2.12
N ALA A 169 14.31 -2.48 3.23
CA ALA A 169 13.22 -2.44 4.22
C ALA A 169 13.20 -1.10 4.95
N LEU A 170 14.36 -0.55 5.32
CA LEU A 170 14.47 0.79 5.89
C LEU A 170 13.91 1.87 4.96
N ALA A 171 14.31 1.87 3.68
CA ALA A 171 13.85 2.86 2.71
C ALA A 171 12.32 2.82 2.53
N ASN A 172 11.74 1.63 2.36
CA ASN A 172 10.30 1.44 2.26
C ASN A 172 9.55 1.85 3.54
N SER A 173 10.17 1.60 4.70
CA SER A 173 9.59 1.95 6.00
C SER A 173 9.59 3.46 6.24
N ILE A 174 10.67 4.16 5.84
CA ILE A 174 10.72 5.62 5.89
C ILE A 174 9.65 6.20 4.96
N ASN A 175 9.58 5.76 3.70
CA ASN A 175 8.53 6.19 2.77
C ASN A 175 7.13 6.05 3.36
N SER A 176 6.87 4.87 3.92
CA SER A 176 5.59 4.53 4.54
C SER A 176 5.31 5.38 5.78
N ALA A 177 6.32 5.81 6.54
CA ALA A 177 6.17 6.73 7.66
C ALA A 177 5.59 8.09 7.25
N GLY A 178 5.75 8.48 5.98
CA GLY A 178 5.16 9.68 5.39
C GLY A 178 3.67 9.77 5.61
N SER A 179 2.93 8.65 5.54
CA SER A 179 1.48 8.65 5.80
C SER A 179 1.14 9.07 7.23
N GLY A 180 1.96 8.70 8.22
CA GLY A 180 1.77 9.13 9.61
C GLY A 180 2.02 10.62 9.79
N VAL A 181 3.14 11.12 9.24
CA VAL A 181 3.49 12.55 9.34
C VAL A 181 2.46 13.42 8.61
N GLY A 182 2.08 13.04 7.38
CA GLY A 182 1.00 13.71 6.65
C GLY A 182 -0.33 13.65 7.38
N GLY A 183 -0.68 12.50 7.96
CA GLY A 183 -1.88 12.34 8.77
C GLY A 183 -1.94 13.30 9.94
N ILE A 184 -0.83 13.49 10.67
CA ILE A 184 -0.76 14.46 11.77
C ILE A 184 -0.94 15.89 11.26
N ILE A 185 -0.13 16.30 10.26
CA ILE A 185 -0.14 17.67 9.72
C ILE A 185 -1.55 18.03 9.24
N ILE A 186 -2.15 17.16 8.43
CA ILE A 186 -3.46 17.40 7.85
C ILE A 186 -4.55 17.35 8.94
N SER A 187 -4.54 16.36 9.84
CA SER A 187 -5.56 16.28 10.91
C SER A 187 -5.56 17.52 11.81
N LEU A 188 -4.38 18.01 12.19
CA LEU A 188 -4.25 19.22 13.03
C LEU A 188 -4.64 20.49 12.27
N ALA A 189 -4.41 20.54 10.96
CA ALA A 189 -4.82 21.68 10.13
C ALA A 189 -6.34 21.67 9.84
N THR A 190 -6.96 20.50 9.72
CA THR A 190 -8.36 20.36 9.27
C THR A 190 -9.35 21.00 10.23
N THR A 191 -9.26 20.78 11.55
CA THR A 191 -10.22 21.35 12.50
C THR A 191 -10.22 22.88 12.51
N PRO A 192 -9.06 23.58 12.61
CA PRO A 192 -9.02 25.04 12.46
C PRO A 192 -9.53 25.54 11.11
N MET A 193 -9.24 24.84 9.99
CA MET A 193 -9.72 25.22 8.66
C MET A 193 -11.23 25.15 8.57
N ILE A 194 -11.86 24.10 9.10
CA ILE A 194 -13.31 23.95 9.12
C ILE A 194 -13.95 25.06 9.97
N ASN A 195 -13.40 25.33 11.15
CA ASN A 195 -13.98 26.30 12.09
C ASN A 195 -13.85 27.76 11.62
N LYS A 196 -12.74 28.12 10.94
CA LYS A 196 -12.47 29.51 10.53
C LYS A 196 -12.92 29.84 9.10
N LEU A 197 -12.94 28.86 8.19
CA LEU A 197 -13.23 29.08 6.77
C LEU A 197 -14.56 28.42 6.39
N SER A 198 -14.53 27.12 6.19
CA SER A 198 -15.69 26.23 6.01
C SER A 198 -15.20 24.81 5.69
N LEU A 199 -16.11 23.84 5.77
CA LEU A 199 -15.87 22.49 5.26
C LEU A 199 -15.43 22.48 3.78
N ALA A 200 -16.12 23.24 2.93
CA ALA A 200 -15.84 23.28 1.49
C ALA A 200 -14.43 23.84 1.20
N TRP A 201 -14.04 24.94 1.87
CA TRP A 201 -12.71 25.52 1.71
C TRP A 201 -11.61 24.61 2.27
N SER A 202 -11.87 23.93 3.38
CA SER A 202 -10.95 22.94 3.95
C SER A 202 -10.60 21.84 2.93
N LEU A 203 -11.60 21.26 2.25
CA LEU A 203 -11.39 20.25 1.20
C LEU A 203 -10.61 20.80 -0.01
N ARG A 204 -10.91 22.02 -0.47
CA ARG A 204 -10.19 22.67 -1.58
C ARG A 204 -8.73 22.92 -1.25
N ILE A 205 -8.45 23.46 -0.06
CA ILE A 205 -7.09 23.75 0.40
C ILE A 205 -6.28 22.46 0.46
N ILE A 206 -6.81 21.39 1.06
CA ILE A 206 -6.12 20.09 1.08
C ILE A 206 -5.87 19.55 -0.32
N GLY A 207 -6.84 19.67 -1.24
CA GLY A 207 -6.68 19.25 -2.63
C GLY A 207 -5.55 20.00 -3.34
N ILE A 208 -5.44 21.32 -3.15
CA ILE A 208 -4.42 22.18 -3.77
C ILE A 208 -3.04 21.96 -3.14
N VAL A 209 -2.97 21.85 -1.81
CA VAL A 209 -1.72 21.60 -1.09
C VAL A 209 -1.17 20.22 -1.46
N SER A 210 -2.03 19.19 -1.48
CA SER A 210 -1.67 17.85 -1.94
C SER A 210 -1.18 17.88 -3.39
N ALA A 211 -1.84 18.64 -4.28
CA ALA A 211 -1.39 18.79 -5.66
C ALA A 211 0.03 19.35 -5.74
N THR A 212 0.26 20.47 -5.05
CA THR A 212 1.53 21.19 -5.07
C THR A 212 2.67 20.31 -4.56
N MET A 213 2.46 19.65 -3.43
CA MET A 213 3.47 18.78 -2.82
C MET A 213 3.73 17.52 -3.63
N ASN A 214 2.68 16.91 -4.20
CA ASN A 214 2.84 15.75 -5.08
C ASN A 214 3.55 16.13 -6.38
N ILE A 215 3.29 17.30 -6.97
CA ILE A 215 4.01 17.79 -8.17
C ILE A 215 5.50 17.96 -7.85
N LEU A 216 5.83 18.63 -6.74
CA LEU A 216 7.23 18.81 -6.31
C LEU A 216 7.93 17.46 -6.12
N ALA A 217 7.27 16.49 -5.48
CA ALA A 217 7.80 15.15 -5.31
C ALA A 217 7.99 14.42 -6.66
N ILE A 218 7.04 14.54 -7.59
CA ILE A 218 7.13 13.92 -8.93
C ILE A 218 8.31 14.51 -9.73
N CYS A 219 8.55 15.82 -9.64
CA CYS A 219 9.68 16.47 -10.30
C CYS A 219 11.04 15.95 -9.80
N LEU A 220 11.13 15.54 -8.54
CA LEU A 220 12.34 14.98 -7.94
C LEU A 220 12.56 13.49 -8.26
N ILE A 221 11.50 12.78 -8.68
CA ILE A 221 11.57 11.35 -9.02
C ILE A 221 12.38 11.14 -10.30
N ARG A 222 13.42 10.31 -10.17
CA ARG A 222 14.23 9.80 -11.28
C ARG A 222 14.03 8.30 -11.40
N ASN A 223 13.61 7.87 -12.58
CA ASN A 223 13.45 6.46 -12.89
C ASN A 223 14.79 5.90 -13.40
N ARG A 224 15.29 4.83 -12.76
CA ARG A 224 16.53 4.16 -13.16
C ARG A 224 16.28 3.05 -14.19
N ASN A 225 15.02 2.73 -14.47
CA ASN A 225 14.61 1.50 -15.14
C ASN A 225 14.29 1.67 -16.63
N LYS A 226 15.24 2.15 -17.43
CA LYS A 226 15.26 1.80 -18.86
C LYS A 226 15.61 0.31 -19.10
N VAL A 227 16.02 -0.42 -18.05
CA VAL A 227 16.70 -1.72 -18.15
C VAL A 227 15.87 -2.94 -17.70
N ILE A 228 15.00 -2.84 -16.69
CA ILE A 228 14.18 -3.98 -16.26
C ILE A 228 12.80 -3.85 -16.91
N ARG A 229 12.59 -4.54 -18.04
CA ARG A 229 11.26 -4.80 -18.61
C ARG A 229 10.82 -6.19 -18.15
N PRO A 230 10.29 -6.37 -16.92
CA PRO A 230 9.89 -7.68 -16.48
C PRO A 230 8.68 -8.14 -17.32
N PRO A 231 8.56 -9.44 -17.64
CA PRO A 231 7.39 -9.98 -18.31
C PRO A 231 6.18 -9.80 -17.40
N MET A 232 5.31 -8.85 -17.73
CA MET A 232 4.10 -8.59 -16.95
C MET A 232 2.98 -9.51 -17.43
N HIS A 233 2.80 -10.63 -16.73
CA HIS A 233 1.54 -11.34 -16.72
C HIS A 233 0.75 -10.83 -15.51
N PRO A 234 -0.28 -9.97 -15.71
CA PRO A 234 -1.03 -9.35 -14.62
C PRO A 234 -1.75 -10.39 -13.74
N PHE A 235 -1.98 -11.59 -14.27
CA PHE A 235 -2.53 -12.73 -13.54
C PHE A 235 -1.76 -14.00 -13.89
N ASN A 236 -0.55 -14.15 -13.35
CA ASN A 236 0.11 -15.45 -13.38
C ASN A 236 -0.49 -16.33 -12.27
N ILE A 237 -1.62 -17.00 -12.57
CA ILE A 237 -2.32 -17.88 -11.63
C ILE A 237 -1.38 -18.99 -11.12
N ASN A 238 -0.43 -19.44 -11.95
CA ASN A 238 0.57 -20.43 -11.55
C ASN A 238 1.51 -19.91 -10.45
N LEU A 239 1.73 -18.59 -10.37
CA LEU A 239 2.48 -17.96 -9.28
C LEU A 239 1.65 -17.96 -7.99
N PHE A 240 0.34 -17.69 -8.07
CA PHE A 240 -0.57 -17.74 -6.93
C PHE A 240 -0.64 -19.12 -6.29
N LEU A 241 -0.58 -20.19 -7.10
CA LEU A 241 -0.61 -21.58 -6.64
C LEU A 241 0.67 -22.05 -5.95
N GLN A 242 1.75 -21.25 -5.98
CA GLN A 242 2.94 -21.58 -5.22
C GLN A 242 2.69 -21.38 -3.73
N LEU A 243 2.84 -22.44 -2.94
CA LEU A 243 2.56 -22.41 -1.50
C LEU A 243 3.20 -21.21 -0.75
N PRO A 244 4.48 -20.84 -0.99
CA PRO A 244 5.06 -19.65 -0.34
C PRO A 244 4.37 -18.33 -0.73
N VAL A 245 3.97 -18.19 -2.00
CA VAL A 245 3.26 -17.01 -2.50
C VAL A 245 1.87 -16.95 -1.90
N PHE A 246 1.14 -18.06 -1.93
CA PHE A 246 -0.18 -18.17 -1.31
C PHE A 246 -0.18 -17.78 0.18
N LEU A 247 0.80 -18.27 0.94
CA LEU A 247 0.95 -17.94 2.36
C LEU A 247 1.25 -16.46 2.58
N LEU A 248 2.12 -15.85 1.76
CA LEU A 248 2.41 -14.42 1.83
C LEU A 248 1.18 -13.56 1.50
N LEU A 249 0.45 -13.91 0.45
CA LEU A 249 -0.78 -13.20 0.04
C LEU A 249 -1.88 -13.35 1.10
N SER A 250 -2.02 -14.55 1.68
CA SER A 250 -2.97 -14.81 2.78
C SER A 250 -2.62 -14.02 4.03
N TRP A 251 -1.34 -13.91 4.40
CA TRP A 251 -0.90 -13.02 5.47
C TRP A 251 -1.29 -11.56 5.19
N GLY A 252 -1.08 -11.09 3.96
CA GLY A 252 -1.48 -9.74 3.55
C GLY A 252 -2.98 -9.51 3.67
N PHE A 253 -3.78 -10.47 3.21
CA PHE A 253 -5.24 -10.43 3.32
C PHE A 253 -5.70 -10.27 4.77
N PHE A 254 -5.29 -11.20 5.66
CA PHE A 254 -5.71 -11.18 7.06
C PHE A 254 -5.14 -9.99 7.84
N SER A 255 -3.92 -9.55 7.51
CA SER A 255 -3.35 -8.32 8.09
C SER A 255 -4.20 -7.10 7.73
N MET A 256 -4.67 -7.02 6.47
CA MET A 256 -5.52 -5.90 6.03
C MET A 256 -6.92 -5.94 6.64
N VAL A 257 -7.49 -7.13 6.87
CA VAL A 257 -8.73 -7.27 7.63
C VAL A 257 -8.57 -6.57 8.99
N GLY A 258 -7.54 -6.91 9.78
CA GLY A 258 -7.35 -6.28 11.08
C GLY A 258 -6.95 -4.79 11.00
N TYR A 259 -6.06 -4.43 10.07
CA TYR A 259 -5.55 -3.06 9.92
C TYR A 259 -6.66 -2.03 9.66
N VAL A 260 -7.62 -2.37 8.80
CA VAL A 260 -8.72 -1.48 8.40
C VAL A 260 -9.65 -1.19 9.58
N VAL A 261 -9.94 -2.19 10.42
CA VAL A 261 -10.76 -1.95 11.62
C VAL A 261 -10.02 -1.03 12.59
N ILE A 262 -8.73 -1.28 12.84
CA ILE A 262 -7.94 -0.43 13.76
C ILE A 262 -7.93 1.02 13.28
N ILE A 263 -7.71 1.28 11.99
CA ILE A 263 -7.54 2.65 11.52
C ILE A 263 -8.86 3.46 11.53
N TYR A 264 -9.98 2.83 11.21
CA TYR A 264 -11.26 3.55 11.06
C TYR A 264 -12.15 3.50 12.30
N SER A 265 -12.16 2.39 13.05
CA SER A 265 -13.03 2.25 14.22
C SER A 265 -12.49 2.92 15.48
N LEU A 266 -11.21 3.30 15.56
CA LEU A 266 -10.59 3.68 16.84
C LEU A 266 -11.14 4.97 17.45
N SER A 267 -11.45 5.99 16.64
CA SER A 267 -12.10 7.22 17.13
C SER A 267 -13.53 6.97 17.61
N ASP A 268 -14.30 6.19 16.86
CA ASP A 268 -15.69 5.86 17.21
C ASP A 268 -15.77 4.93 18.43
N PHE A 269 -14.80 4.00 18.55
CA PHE A 269 -14.57 3.25 19.78
C PHE A 269 -14.33 4.17 20.98
N GLY A 270 -13.45 5.16 20.84
CA GLY A 270 -13.19 6.15 21.89
C GLY A 270 -14.47 6.85 22.35
N ARG A 271 -15.34 7.24 21.42
CA ARG A 271 -16.65 7.83 21.75
C ARG A 271 -17.56 6.82 22.48
N SER A 272 -17.54 5.56 22.08
CA SER A 272 -18.38 4.50 22.68
C SER A 272 -18.05 4.20 24.14
N ILE A 273 -16.81 4.47 24.58
CA ILE A 273 -16.37 4.32 25.97
C ILE A 273 -16.47 5.63 26.77
N GLY A 274 -17.10 6.67 26.22
CA GLY A 274 -17.36 7.94 26.91
C GLY A 274 -16.31 9.03 26.71
N LEU A 275 -15.34 8.88 25.79
CA LEU A 275 -14.39 9.95 25.47
C LEU A 275 -15.07 11.11 24.74
N ASN A 276 -14.61 12.33 25.03
CA ASN A 276 -15.08 13.50 24.31
C ASN A 276 -14.53 13.55 22.87
N ALA A 277 -15.05 14.46 22.04
CA ALA A 277 -14.69 14.56 20.62
C ALA A 277 -13.20 14.83 20.40
N SER A 278 -12.62 15.68 21.26
CA SER A 278 -11.21 16.04 21.19
C SER A 278 -10.33 14.84 21.53
N GLN A 279 -10.63 14.12 22.61
CA GLN A 279 -9.90 12.91 23.02
C GLN A 279 -9.96 11.82 21.95
N ALA A 280 -11.15 11.53 21.40
CA ALA A 280 -11.31 10.55 20.34
C ALA A 280 -10.56 10.91 19.05
N SER A 281 -10.45 12.21 18.73
CA SER A 281 -9.66 12.69 17.60
C SER A 281 -8.16 12.62 17.88
N SER A 282 -7.73 12.94 19.10
CA SER A 282 -6.33 12.86 19.54
C SER A 282 -5.80 11.43 19.48
N VAL A 283 -6.62 10.42 19.78
CA VAL A 283 -6.24 9.00 19.65
C VAL A 283 -5.79 8.67 18.22
N THR A 284 -6.51 9.16 17.20
CA THR A 284 -6.14 8.96 15.79
C THR A 284 -4.87 9.72 15.42
N ALA A 285 -4.69 10.94 15.94
CA ALA A 285 -3.44 11.68 15.77
C ALA A 285 -2.24 10.95 16.40
N ILE A 286 -2.43 10.34 17.57
CA ILE A 286 -1.40 9.55 18.27
C ILE A 286 -1.10 8.24 17.52
N MET A 287 -2.10 7.62 16.92
CA MET A 287 -1.88 6.46 16.04
C MET A 287 -1.02 6.86 14.83
N ASN A 288 -1.31 7.99 14.19
CA ASN A 288 -0.49 8.52 13.11
C ASN A 288 0.94 8.89 13.56
N LEU A 289 1.11 9.34 14.81
CA LEU A 289 2.43 9.52 15.43
C LEU A 289 3.16 8.20 15.60
N GLY A 290 2.47 7.16 16.06
CA GLY A 290 2.98 5.80 16.11
C GLY A 290 3.41 5.31 14.73
N THR A 291 2.66 5.64 13.68
CA THR A 291 3.01 5.33 12.28
C THR A 291 4.26 6.07 11.82
N ALA A 292 4.38 7.35 12.14
CA ALA A 292 5.54 8.17 11.77
C ALA A 292 6.84 7.66 12.42
N LEU A 293 6.78 7.26 13.69
CA LEU A 293 7.96 6.87 14.46
C LEU A 293 8.24 5.36 14.42
N GLY A 294 7.20 4.55 14.49
CA GLY A 294 7.33 3.09 14.60
C GLY A 294 7.74 2.42 13.31
N ARG A 295 7.31 2.94 12.15
CA ARG A 295 7.64 2.32 10.86
C ARG A 295 9.16 2.33 10.58
N PRO A 296 9.90 3.44 10.67
CA PRO A 296 11.34 3.42 10.46
C PRO A 296 12.06 2.42 11.39
N CYS A 297 11.65 2.33 12.65
CA CYS A 297 12.20 1.39 13.63
C CYS A 297 12.01 -0.08 13.21
N ILE A 298 10.79 -0.48 12.83
CA ILE A 298 10.52 -1.85 12.36
C ILE A 298 11.25 -2.15 11.03
N GLY A 299 11.44 -1.14 10.17
CA GLY A 299 12.28 -1.25 8.97
C GLY A 299 13.74 -1.56 9.28
N LEU A 300 14.34 -0.84 10.25
CA LEU A 300 15.69 -1.10 10.74
C LEU A 300 15.82 -2.52 11.32
N LEU A 301 14.84 -2.94 12.13
CA LEU A 301 14.81 -4.29 12.69
C LEU A 301 14.71 -5.35 11.60
N SER A 302 13.89 -5.13 10.58
CA SER A 302 13.69 -6.06 9.45
C SER A 302 14.97 -6.27 8.64
N ASP A 303 15.75 -5.21 8.39
CA ASP A 303 17.03 -5.34 7.70
C ASP A 303 18.11 -6.01 8.59
N ARG A 304 17.99 -5.97 9.92
CA ARG A 304 18.97 -6.58 10.86
C ARG A 304 18.67 -8.03 11.24
N TYR A 305 17.41 -8.36 11.53
CA TYR A 305 17.01 -9.62 12.16
C TYR A 305 16.26 -10.59 11.22
N GLY A 306 16.07 -10.20 9.96
CA GLY A 306 15.34 -10.98 8.98
C GLY A 306 13.92 -10.43 8.76
N ARG A 307 13.55 -10.28 7.49
CA ARG A 307 12.31 -9.62 7.07
C ARG A 307 11.08 -10.44 7.41
N ILE A 308 11.17 -11.77 7.25
CA ILE A 308 10.08 -12.71 7.54
C ILE A 308 9.86 -12.83 9.05
N GLU A 309 10.93 -13.00 9.81
CA GLU A 309 10.90 -13.09 11.27
C GLU A 309 10.30 -11.83 11.89
N VAL A 310 10.78 -10.64 11.49
CA VAL A 310 10.29 -9.37 12.04
C VAL A 310 8.85 -9.11 11.63
N ALA A 311 8.46 -9.41 10.38
CA ALA A 311 7.06 -9.28 9.97
C ALA A 311 6.15 -10.20 10.79
N GLY A 312 6.51 -11.47 10.97
CA GLY A 312 5.74 -12.43 11.78
C GLY A 312 5.63 -12.01 13.25
N LEU A 313 6.75 -11.65 13.89
CA LEU A 313 6.77 -11.21 15.29
C LEU A 313 5.98 -9.92 15.51
N THR A 314 6.06 -8.97 14.57
CA THR A 314 5.30 -7.71 14.66
C THR A 314 3.81 -7.95 14.46
N THR A 315 3.41 -8.82 13.52
CA THR A 315 2.02 -9.24 13.36
C THR A 315 1.47 -9.92 14.63
N LEU A 316 2.27 -10.79 15.26
CA LEU A 316 1.91 -11.43 16.53
C LEU A 316 1.81 -10.42 17.68
N ALA A 317 2.75 -9.47 17.76
CA ALA A 317 2.73 -8.41 18.76
C ALA A 317 1.48 -7.54 18.62
N THR A 318 1.09 -7.19 17.39
CA THR A 318 -0.16 -6.49 17.11
C THR A 318 -1.37 -7.26 17.65
N ALA A 319 -1.46 -8.57 17.38
CA ALA A 319 -2.49 -9.41 18.01
C ALA A 319 -2.43 -9.26 19.55
N GLY A 320 -1.27 -9.49 20.17
CA GLY A 320 -1.09 -9.35 21.62
C GLY A 320 -1.59 -8.01 22.17
N THR A 321 -1.31 -6.90 21.49
CA THR A 321 -1.81 -5.57 21.93
C THR A 321 -3.32 -5.41 21.77
N ILE A 322 -3.96 -6.03 20.77
CA ILE A 322 -5.42 -6.04 20.63
C ILE A 322 -6.05 -6.77 21.82
N TRP A 323 -5.54 -7.97 22.13
CA TRP A 323 -6.08 -8.78 23.22
C TRP A 323 -5.77 -8.20 24.61
N GLY A 324 -4.56 -7.69 24.81
CA GLY A 324 -4.09 -7.20 26.09
C GLY A 324 -4.40 -5.73 26.40
N LEU A 325 -4.55 -4.88 25.38
CA LEU A 325 -4.76 -3.43 25.59
C LEU A 325 -6.10 -2.95 25.02
N TRP A 326 -6.46 -3.31 23.79
CA TRP A 326 -7.68 -2.76 23.17
C TRP A 326 -8.97 -3.34 23.74
N MET A 327 -9.07 -4.66 23.86
CA MET A 327 -10.27 -5.30 24.43
C MET A 327 -10.62 -4.85 25.85
N PRO A 328 -9.66 -4.69 26.79
CA PRO A 328 -9.95 -4.15 28.12
C PRO A 328 -10.00 -2.62 28.17
N ALA A 329 -9.81 -1.90 27.06
CA ALA A 329 -9.76 -0.44 27.08
C ALA A 329 -11.09 0.18 27.51
N GLN A 330 -11.06 0.85 28.66
CA GLN A 330 -12.17 1.67 29.19
C GLN A 330 -11.71 3.08 29.56
N SER A 331 -10.45 3.44 29.28
CA SER A 331 -9.86 4.72 29.65
C SER A 331 -9.06 5.32 28.51
N TYR A 332 -8.98 6.65 28.48
CA TYR A 332 -8.20 7.39 27.49
C TYR A 332 -6.73 6.94 27.44
N ALA A 333 -6.11 6.74 28.61
CA ALA A 333 -4.71 6.35 28.72
C ALA A 333 -4.43 5.01 28.03
N LEU A 334 -5.27 4.00 28.26
CA LEU A 334 -5.09 2.67 27.67
C LEU A 334 -5.30 2.70 26.14
N THR A 335 -6.29 3.48 25.68
CA THR A 335 -6.52 3.68 24.23
C THR A 335 -5.35 4.42 23.56
N VAL A 336 -4.75 5.40 24.24
CA VAL A 336 -3.57 6.15 23.75
C VAL A 336 -2.35 5.24 23.61
N VAL A 337 -2.06 4.41 24.61
CA VAL A 337 -0.94 3.45 24.54
C VAL A 337 -1.16 2.44 23.42
N PHE A 338 -2.38 1.90 23.29
CA PHE A 338 -2.73 0.99 22.20
C PHE A 338 -2.53 1.67 20.83
N ALA A 339 -3.02 2.89 20.65
CA ALA A 339 -2.91 3.66 19.42
C ALA A 339 -1.47 3.91 19.01
N LEU A 340 -0.61 4.32 19.95
CA LEU A 340 0.80 4.60 19.68
C LEU A 340 1.55 3.33 19.23
N LEU A 341 1.33 2.20 19.91
CA LEU A 341 1.97 0.93 19.56
C LEU A 341 1.49 0.42 18.19
N ASN A 342 0.17 0.42 17.99
CA ASN A 342 -0.44 -0.11 16.76
C ASN A 342 -0.20 0.79 15.55
N GLY A 343 0.01 2.09 15.75
CA GLY A 343 0.46 2.99 14.70
C GLY A 343 1.71 2.47 14.00
N GLY A 344 2.67 1.94 14.77
CA GLY A 344 3.88 1.32 14.25
C GLY A 344 3.68 -0.11 13.75
N THR A 345 3.02 -0.97 14.54
CA THR A 345 3.02 -2.43 14.31
C THR A 345 1.91 -2.93 13.39
N ALA A 346 0.73 -2.30 13.38
CA ALA A 346 -0.42 -2.78 12.60
C ALA A 346 -0.18 -2.66 11.09
N GLY A 347 0.59 -1.65 10.67
CA GLY A 347 0.89 -1.37 9.27
C GLY A 347 2.06 -2.16 8.67
N VAL A 348 2.54 -3.24 9.31
CA VAL A 348 3.77 -3.94 8.90
C VAL A 348 3.75 -4.45 7.44
N PHE A 349 2.57 -4.76 6.91
CA PHE A 349 2.38 -5.13 5.50
C PHE A 349 2.96 -4.07 4.55
N TRP A 350 2.61 -2.79 4.74
CA TRP A 350 3.00 -1.71 3.83
C TRP A 350 4.51 -1.51 3.75
N MET A 351 5.20 -1.89 4.82
CA MET A 351 6.64 -1.71 4.97
C MET A 351 7.43 -2.85 4.33
N THR A 352 6.88 -4.06 4.40
CA THR A 352 7.62 -5.30 4.13
C THR A 352 7.13 -6.03 2.88
N ILE A 353 5.93 -5.75 2.34
CA ILE A 353 5.38 -6.51 1.21
C ILE A 353 6.29 -6.51 -0.02
N SER A 354 6.92 -5.37 -0.36
CA SER A 354 7.84 -5.32 -1.50
C SER A 354 9.10 -6.14 -1.24
N THR A 355 9.66 -6.11 -0.03
CA THR A 355 10.87 -6.86 0.30
C THR A 355 10.61 -8.35 0.44
N LEU A 356 9.49 -8.73 1.06
CA LEU A 356 9.05 -10.12 1.19
C LEU A 356 8.71 -10.73 -0.16
N SER A 357 8.12 -9.95 -1.08
CA SER A 357 7.85 -10.40 -2.45
C SER A 357 9.14 -10.79 -3.18
N VAL A 358 10.22 -10.00 -3.01
CA VAL A 358 11.54 -10.34 -3.60
C VAL A 358 12.13 -11.59 -2.97
N GLU A 359 12.00 -11.76 -1.64
CA GLU A 359 12.57 -12.89 -0.90
C GLU A 359 11.86 -14.21 -1.17
N VAL A 360 10.55 -14.18 -1.39
CA VAL A 360 9.74 -15.38 -1.70
C VAL A 360 9.88 -15.80 -3.16
N THR A 361 10.09 -14.83 -4.06
CA THR A 361 10.19 -15.09 -5.51
C THR A 361 11.55 -14.63 -6.05
N SER A 362 11.58 -13.50 -6.74
CA SER A 362 12.77 -12.89 -7.32
C SER A 362 12.48 -11.42 -7.63
N LEU A 363 13.53 -10.62 -7.81
CA LEU A 363 13.38 -9.22 -8.20
C LEU A 363 12.69 -9.06 -9.56
N THR A 364 12.89 -10.02 -10.48
CA THR A 364 12.28 -10.02 -11.81
C THR A 364 10.76 -10.21 -11.78
N SER A 365 10.25 -10.90 -10.76
CA SER A 365 8.81 -11.17 -10.59
C SER A 365 8.11 -10.14 -9.70
N LEU A 366 8.83 -9.15 -9.18
CA LEU A 366 8.33 -8.20 -8.17
C LEU A 366 7.08 -7.43 -8.64
N PRO A 367 6.98 -6.89 -9.88
CA PRO A 367 5.78 -6.17 -10.29
C PRO A 367 4.53 -7.05 -10.34
N SER A 368 4.66 -8.29 -10.84
CA SER A 368 3.56 -9.27 -10.83
C SER A 368 3.16 -9.66 -9.41
N MET A 369 4.13 -9.84 -8.50
CA MET A 369 3.85 -10.12 -7.10
C MET A 369 3.15 -8.96 -6.39
N LEU A 370 3.58 -7.72 -6.62
CA LEU A 370 2.92 -6.54 -6.07
C LEU A 370 1.50 -6.36 -6.62
N ALA A 371 1.29 -6.63 -7.92
CA ALA A 371 -0.06 -6.61 -8.51
C ALA A 371 -0.97 -7.65 -7.86
N LEU A 372 -0.49 -8.88 -7.64
CA LEU A 372 -1.25 -9.92 -6.91
C LEU A 372 -1.49 -9.53 -5.45
N ALA A 373 -0.49 -8.96 -4.76
CA ALA A 373 -0.61 -8.51 -3.38
C ALA A 373 -1.64 -7.39 -3.23
N PHE A 374 -1.59 -6.37 -4.08
CA PHE A 374 -2.57 -5.28 -4.08
C PHE A 374 -3.96 -5.80 -4.48
N GLY A 375 -4.06 -6.69 -5.47
CA GLY A 375 -5.32 -7.33 -5.84
C GLY A 375 -5.96 -8.14 -4.70
N THR A 376 -5.13 -8.87 -3.95
CA THR A 376 -5.59 -9.70 -2.81
C THR A 376 -6.19 -8.84 -1.71
N ILE A 377 -5.68 -7.62 -1.48
CA ILE A 377 -6.14 -6.76 -0.38
C ILE A 377 -7.31 -5.84 -0.77
N ILE A 378 -7.81 -5.85 -2.01
CA ILE A 378 -8.96 -5.02 -2.43
C ILE A 378 -10.19 -5.32 -1.56
N LEU A 379 -10.58 -6.59 -1.42
CA LEU A 379 -11.75 -6.98 -0.65
C LEU A 379 -11.66 -6.60 0.84
N PRO A 380 -10.59 -6.94 1.58
CA PRO A 380 -10.51 -6.59 2.99
C PRO A 380 -10.43 -5.07 3.20
N THR A 381 -9.70 -4.35 2.35
CA THR A 381 -9.63 -2.89 2.48
C THR A 381 -10.95 -2.18 2.14
N THR A 382 -11.80 -2.78 1.31
CA THR A 382 -13.10 -2.20 0.94
C THR A 382 -14.20 -2.49 1.94
N PHE A 383 -14.30 -3.74 2.42
CA PHE A 383 -15.50 -4.21 3.11
C PHE A 383 -15.31 -4.45 4.60
N THR A 384 -14.07 -4.55 5.10
CA THR A 384 -13.87 -5.00 6.47
C THR A 384 -14.41 -4.04 7.53
N GLU A 385 -14.27 -2.72 7.35
CA GLU A 385 -14.84 -1.77 8.34
C GLU A 385 -16.36 -1.89 8.42
N VAL A 386 -17.03 -2.09 7.29
CA VAL A 386 -18.48 -2.30 7.23
C VAL A 386 -18.88 -3.57 7.96
N VAL A 387 -18.14 -4.66 7.75
CA VAL A 387 -18.36 -5.92 8.46
C VAL A 387 -18.17 -5.72 9.97
N ALA A 388 -17.13 -5.01 10.38
CA ALA A 388 -16.87 -4.71 11.78
C ALA A 388 -18.00 -3.87 12.40
N LEU A 389 -18.42 -2.78 11.75
CA LEU A 389 -19.52 -1.95 12.24
C LEU A 389 -20.86 -2.70 12.31
N LYS A 390 -21.10 -3.67 11.43
CA LYS A 390 -22.30 -4.53 11.50
C LYS A 390 -22.25 -5.53 12.66
N MET A 391 -21.05 -5.89 13.14
CA MET A 391 -20.85 -6.69 14.35
C MET A 391 -20.92 -5.87 15.64
N ARG A 392 -20.84 -4.53 15.55
CA ARG A 392 -20.94 -3.64 16.71
C ARG A 392 -22.33 -3.78 17.35
N GLN A 393 -22.36 -3.76 18.68
CA GLN A 393 -23.60 -3.83 19.46
C GLN A 393 -23.80 -2.56 20.31
N PRO A 394 -24.41 -1.49 19.76
CA PRO A 394 -24.50 -0.20 20.45
C PRO A 394 -25.17 -0.22 21.82
N ALA A 395 -26.11 -1.13 22.05
CA ALA A 395 -26.85 -1.26 23.31
C ALA A 395 -26.10 -2.07 24.41
N SER A 396 -24.95 -2.65 24.07
CA SER A 396 -24.15 -3.45 25.02
C SER A 396 -23.23 -2.58 25.87
N SER A 397 -22.85 -3.07 27.06
CA SER A 397 -21.83 -2.43 27.92
C SER A 397 -20.45 -2.38 27.26
N ARG A 398 -20.20 -3.22 26.25
CA ARG A 398 -18.98 -3.22 25.43
C ARG A 398 -19.33 -3.22 23.94
N PRO A 399 -19.67 -2.06 23.35
CA PRO A 399 -20.19 -2.00 21.98
C PRO A 399 -19.26 -2.58 20.91
N TYR A 400 -17.94 -2.51 21.13
CA TYR A 400 -16.90 -2.91 20.17
C TYR A 400 -16.29 -4.29 20.42
N LEU A 401 -16.79 -5.07 21.37
CA LEU A 401 -16.17 -6.35 21.74
C LEU A 401 -16.02 -7.31 20.54
N TYR A 402 -17.08 -7.47 19.74
CA TYR A 402 -17.04 -8.34 18.55
C TYR A 402 -16.09 -7.82 17.45
N PRO A 403 -16.12 -6.52 17.07
CA PRO A 403 -15.09 -5.93 16.20
C PRO A 403 -13.65 -6.18 16.69
N GLN A 404 -13.41 -6.04 18.00
CA GLN A 404 -12.09 -6.24 18.59
C GLN A 404 -11.64 -7.71 18.50
N ILE A 405 -12.52 -8.65 18.85
CA ILE A 405 -12.25 -10.10 18.72
C ILE A 405 -11.98 -10.46 17.25
N PHE A 406 -12.82 -9.98 16.34
CA PHE A 406 -12.66 -10.19 14.90
C PHE A 406 -11.29 -9.70 14.40
N THR A 407 -10.88 -8.50 14.82
CA THR A 407 -9.57 -7.91 14.49
C THR A 407 -8.43 -8.75 15.09
N GLY A 408 -8.55 -9.16 16.36
CA GLY A 408 -7.56 -9.98 17.05
C GLY A 408 -7.36 -11.34 16.39
N LEU A 409 -8.45 -12.00 15.98
CA LEU A 409 -8.41 -13.27 15.25
C LEU A 409 -7.78 -13.10 13.86
N ALA A 410 -8.07 -12.00 13.16
CA ALA A 410 -7.46 -11.70 11.87
C ALA A 410 -5.92 -11.60 11.97
N TYR A 411 -5.40 -10.89 12.97
CA TYR A 411 -3.94 -10.82 13.19
C TYR A 411 -3.32 -12.14 13.66
N LEU A 412 -4.04 -12.95 14.44
CA LEU A 412 -3.58 -14.30 14.80
C LEU A 412 -3.47 -15.21 13.57
N MET A 413 -4.48 -15.19 12.69
CA MET A 413 -4.44 -15.93 11.42
C MET A 413 -3.31 -15.43 10.51
N ALA A 414 -3.13 -14.11 10.41
CA ALA A 414 -2.02 -13.53 9.67
C ALA A 414 -0.66 -14.02 10.23
N SER A 415 -0.49 -14.01 11.55
CA SER A 415 0.73 -14.52 12.19
C SER A 415 0.95 -16.01 11.91
N ALA A 416 -0.11 -16.82 11.89
CA ALA A 416 -0.02 -18.23 11.56
C ALA A 416 0.42 -18.46 10.10
N MET A 417 -0.07 -17.65 9.16
CA MET A 417 0.35 -17.70 7.75
C MET A 417 1.85 -17.37 7.60
N MET A 418 2.35 -16.37 8.33
CA MET A 418 3.78 -16.03 8.34
C MET A 418 4.64 -17.12 8.97
N LEU A 419 4.17 -17.76 10.04
CA LEU A 419 4.86 -18.90 10.63
C LEU A 419 4.93 -20.07 9.62
N GLY A 420 3.83 -20.35 8.92
CA GLY A 420 3.80 -21.34 7.85
C GLY A 420 4.80 -21.02 6.74
N LEU A 421 4.85 -19.76 6.28
CA LEU A 421 5.78 -19.30 5.25
C LEU A 421 7.24 -19.51 5.69
N TRP A 422 7.55 -19.15 6.93
CA TRP A 422 8.87 -19.32 7.52
C TRP A 422 9.31 -20.80 7.59
N ILE A 423 8.40 -21.70 8.00
CA ILE A 423 8.67 -23.15 8.03
C ILE A 423 8.96 -23.67 6.62
N VAL A 424 8.14 -23.29 5.63
CA VAL A 424 8.28 -23.75 4.24
C VAL A 424 9.62 -23.31 3.65
N LEU A 425 10.00 -22.04 3.85
CA LEU A 425 11.26 -21.51 3.31
C LEU A 425 12.48 -22.11 4.00
N ARG A 426 12.43 -22.36 5.32
CA ARG A 426 13.50 -23.08 6.03
C ARG A 426 13.66 -24.53 5.56
N ARG A 427 12.56 -25.21 5.24
CA ARG A 427 12.61 -26.57 4.67
C ARG A 427 13.24 -26.59 3.28
N ARG A 428 12.92 -25.62 2.41
CA ARG A 428 13.57 -25.49 1.08
C ARG A 428 15.07 -25.30 1.20
N LYS A 429 15.52 -24.36 2.03
CA LYS A 429 16.96 -24.11 2.27
C LYS A 429 17.70 -25.36 2.79
N ARG A 430 17.05 -26.19 3.62
CA ARG A 430 17.64 -27.45 4.11
C ARG A 430 17.64 -28.57 3.06
N GLY A 431 16.65 -28.57 2.16
CA GLY A 431 16.55 -29.54 1.07
C GLY A 431 17.53 -29.27 -0.08
N GLU A 432 17.89 -28.02 -0.32
CA GLU A 432 18.91 -27.61 -1.31
C GLU A 432 20.35 -27.81 -0.82
N SER A 433 20.54 -28.01 0.50
CA SER A 433 21.85 -28.24 1.13
C SER A 433 22.20 -29.73 1.30
N LYS A 434 21.33 -30.63 0.83
CA LYS A 434 21.57 -32.07 0.72
C LYS A 434 21.65 -32.42 -0.76
#